data_AF-A0YS62-F1
#
_entry.id   AF-A0YS62-F1
#
_cell.length_a   1.000
_cell.length_b   1.000
_cell.length_c   1.000
_cell.angle_alpha   90.00
_cell.angle_beta   90.00
_cell.angle_gamma   90.00
#
_symmetry.space_group_name_H-M   'P 1'
#
loop_
_entity.id
_entity.type
_entity.pdbx_description
1 polymer ?
#
loop_
_entity_poly.entity_id
_entity_poly.type
_entity_poly.pdbx_seq_one_letter_code
_entity_poly.pdbx_strand_id
1 'polypeptide(L)'
;MQEERNIAVGQLELIRDKILNSYLNIIEKSFQENHSQFKLINYGTGSGKTHQLFEAICQMIEKYPDIQTIGIYVAPLREHLSVPSQVKDKYQNIPVYTINSLEMKTTDKYILLYKKWIPLILKNTKLWKQASKVSFKDKVEEHKQKLKTAKDVISRLDYIKTIGLGNEEYNKSEITRAKRELNNALESFLEFYIKCELEKDNLSNECSELIKIFFPLYLLRDQSGILLLTYDKFETKIPYFIHNGKKWVKRNEHLDKYVDQNTNNSRKFILAFDEQEDGYQIMLKKKIDIISPEDMAINNALSSIYREFRLIFFNRNNSNRELLNFLDR
;
A
#
# COMPACT_ATOMS: atom_id res chain seq x y z
N MET A 1 15.61 -3.02 39.13
CA MET A 1 15.95 -3.42 37.74
C MET A 1 14.99 -4.42 37.10
N GLN A 2 14.72 -5.60 37.67
CA GLN A 2 13.85 -6.60 37.03
C GLN A 2 12.35 -6.32 37.26
N GLU A 3 11.97 -5.84 38.44
CA GLU A 3 10.60 -5.36 38.73
C GLU A 3 10.24 -4.07 38.00
N GLU A 4 11.16 -3.10 37.91
CA GLU A 4 10.95 -1.87 37.13
C GLU A 4 10.76 -2.15 35.63
N ARG A 5 11.44 -3.16 35.09
CA ARG A 5 11.21 -3.64 33.71
C ARG A 5 9.82 -4.26 33.56
N ASN A 6 9.37 -5.06 34.52
CA ASN A 6 8.04 -5.68 34.46
C ASN A 6 6.91 -4.66 34.59
N ILE A 7 7.08 -3.62 35.41
CA ILE A 7 6.12 -2.50 35.53
C ILE A 7 6.08 -1.69 34.22
N ALA A 8 7.24 -1.37 33.64
CA ALA A 8 7.30 -0.65 32.37
C ALA A 8 6.70 -1.45 31.19
N VAL A 9 6.90 -2.78 31.16
CA VAL A 9 6.28 -3.67 30.17
C VAL A 9 4.76 -3.71 30.34
N GLY A 10 4.25 -3.87 31.57
CA GLY A 10 2.81 -3.86 31.82
C GLY A 10 2.14 -2.52 31.48
N GLN A 11 2.80 -1.38 31.74
CA GLN A 11 2.29 -0.06 31.34
C GLN A 11 2.27 0.12 29.82
N LEU A 12 3.26 -0.40 29.10
CA LEU A 12 3.29 -0.37 27.64
C LEU A 12 2.18 -1.23 27.01
N GLU A 13 1.87 -2.38 27.58
CA GLU A 13 0.74 -3.23 27.15
C GLU A 13 -0.60 -2.50 27.34
N LEU A 14 -0.83 -1.88 28.49
CA LEU A 14 -2.04 -1.10 28.74
C LEU A 14 -2.20 0.10 27.77
N ILE A 15 -1.10 0.75 27.39
CA ILE A 15 -1.11 1.83 26.39
C ILE A 15 -1.48 1.27 25.01
N ARG A 16 -0.89 0.14 24.61
CA ARG A 16 -1.17 -0.53 23.34
C ARG A 16 -2.63 -0.94 23.23
N ASP A 17 -3.20 -1.51 24.29
CA ASP A 17 -4.61 -1.92 24.34
C ASP A 17 -5.55 -0.71 24.22
N LYS A 18 -5.22 0.42 24.86
CA LYS A 18 -5.99 1.67 24.70
C LYS A 18 -5.96 2.19 23.26
N ILE A 19 -4.80 2.18 22.61
CA ILE A 19 -4.65 2.59 21.21
C ILE A 19 -5.44 1.66 20.29
N LEU A 20 -5.30 0.34 20.48
CA LEU A 20 -6.03 -0.66 19.72
C LEU A 20 -7.54 -0.50 19.85
N ASN A 21 -8.06 -0.41 21.08
CA ASN A 21 -9.48 -0.24 21.34
C ASN A 21 -10.02 1.07 20.74
N SER A 22 -9.22 2.15 20.78
CA SER A 22 -9.57 3.40 20.10
C SER A 22 -9.74 3.17 18.59
N TYR A 23 -8.78 2.51 17.94
CA TYR A 23 -8.89 2.16 16.52
C TYR A 23 -10.12 1.30 16.22
N LEU A 24 -10.34 0.22 16.98
CA LEU A 24 -11.46 -0.70 16.78
C LEU A 24 -12.81 0.03 16.89
N ASN A 25 -13.01 0.81 17.95
CA ASN A 25 -14.26 1.56 18.17
C ASN A 25 -14.56 2.53 17.02
N ILE A 26 -13.52 3.22 16.53
CA ILE A 26 -13.69 4.19 15.45
C ILE A 26 -13.98 3.48 14.14
N ILE A 27 -13.26 2.39 13.83
CA ILE A 27 -13.52 1.59 12.63
C ILE A 27 -14.95 1.06 12.64
N GLU A 28 -15.40 0.54 13.78
CA GLU A 28 -16.76 0.02 13.96
C GLU A 28 -17.82 1.11 13.78
N LYS A 29 -17.64 2.28 14.37
CA LYS A 29 -18.54 3.42 14.19
C LYS A 29 -18.66 3.83 12.72
N SER A 30 -17.55 3.89 12.01
CA SER A 30 -17.53 4.23 10.59
C SER A 30 -18.23 3.19 9.71
N PHE A 31 -18.12 1.90 10.05
CA PHE A 31 -18.84 0.84 9.37
C PHE A 31 -20.36 1.00 9.53
N GLN A 32 -20.82 1.35 10.74
CA GLN A 32 -22.23 1.64 11.05
C GLN A 32 -22.73 2.88 10.29
N GLU A 33 -21.91 3.93 10.21
CA GLU A 33 -22.26 5.20 9.58
C GLU A 33 -22.00 5.23 8.05
N ASN A 34 -21.55 4.11 7.46
CA ASN A 34 -21.14 4.03 6.04
C ASN A 34 -20.09 5.06 5.63
N HIS A 35 -19.21 5.44 6.56
CA HIS A 35 -18.05 6.25 6.28
C HIS A 35 -16.90 5.36 5.76
N SER A 36 -16.14 5.88 4.80
CA SER A 36 -15.15 5.12 4.03
C SER A 36 -13.71 5.51 4.38
N GLN A 37 -13.53 6.55 5.18
CA GLN A 37 -12.26 7.25 5.36
C GLN A 37 -12.04 7.62 6.83
N PHE A 38 -10.84 7.32 7.34
CA PHE A 38 -10.40 7.71 8.66
C PHE A 38 -9.22 8.68 8.55
N LYS A 39 -9.20 9.68 9.42
CA LYS A 39 -8.03 10.54 9.61
C LYS A 39 -7.29 10.05 10.84
N LEU A 40 -6.06 9.58 10.63
CA LEU A 40 -5.15 9.22 11.70
C LEU A 40 -4.84 10.47 12.53
N ILE A 41 -4.81 10.27 13.85
CA ILE A 41 -4.45 11.29 14.82
C ILE A 41 -3.25 10.82 15.64
N ASN A 42 -2.56 11.84 16.12
CA ASN A 42 -1.20 11.91 16.58
C ASN A 42 -0.97 11.11 17.86
N TYR A 43 -0.84 9.79 17.71
CA TYR A 43 -0.11 9.01 18.71
C TYR A 43 1.39 9.30 18.57
N GLY A 44 2.06 9.52 19.69
CA GLY A 44 3.45 9.99 19.74
C GLY A 44 4.38 9.04 19.02
N THR A 45 5.52 9.56 18.58
CA THR A 45 6.53 8.72 17.93
C THR A 45 6.94 7.59 18.89
N GLY A 46 6.98 6.35 18.40
CA GLY A 46 7.37 5.19 19.22
C GLY A 46 6.25 4.54 20.04
N SER A 47 5.03 5.07 20.00
CA SER A 47 3.84 4.51 20.69
C SER A 47 3.37 3.14 20.16
N GLY A 48 3.88 2.69 19.01
CA GLY A 48 3.40 1.47 18.34
C GLY A 48 2.13 1.66 17.52
N LYS A 49 1.69 2.90 17.26
CA LYS A 49 0.46 3.22 16.51
C LYS A 49 0.29 2.48 15.18
N THR A 50 1.35 2.36 14.39
CA THR A 50 1.31 1.64 13.10
C THR A 50 1.03 0.15 13.31
N HIS A 51 1.62 -0.46 14.35
CA HIS A 51 1.36 -1.86 14.71
C HIS A 51 -0.10 -2.03 15.10
N GLN A 52 -0.60 -1.18 16.02
CA GLN A 52 -1.97 -1.27 16.52
C GLN A 52 -3.02 -0.98 15.44
N LEU A 53 -2.72 -0.09 14.50
CA LEU A 53 -3.58 0.14 13.34
C LEU A 53 -3.72 -1.11 12.46
N PHE A 54 -2.60 -1.75 12.10
CA PHE A 54 -2.66 -2.97 11.29
C PHE A 54 -3.35 -4.10 12.05
N GLU A 55 -3.11 -4.22 13.35
CA GLU A 55 -3.84 -5.17 14.20
C GLU A 55 -5.35 -4.89 14.20
N ALA A 56 -5.77 -3.63 14.36
CA ALA A 56 -7.18 -3.25 14.32
C ALA A 56 -7.84 -3.57 12.97
N ILE A 57 -7.16 -3.29 11.85
CA ILE A 57 -7.63 -3.63 10.50
C ILE A 57 -7.84 -5.14 10.38
N CYS A 58 -6.85 -5.94 10.79
CA CYS A 58 -6.92 -7.39 10.73
C CYS A 58 -8.06 -7.96 11.58
N GLN A 59 -8.20 -7.50 12.83
CA GLN A 59 -9.30 -7.92 13.70
C GLN A 59 -10.66 -7.56 13.12
N MET A 60 -10.79 -6.39 12.49
CA MET A 60 -12.05 -5.99 11.84
C MET A 60 -12.38 -6.86 10.61
N ILE A 61 -11.37 -7.29 9.85
CA ILE A 61 -11.55 -8.23 8.74
C ILE A 61 -12.05 -9.59 9.26
N GLU A 62 -11.46 -10.12 10.33
CA GLU A 62 -11.88 -11.42 10.89
C GLU A 62 -13.24 -11.36 11.59
N LYS A 63 -13.56 -10.24 12.24
CA LYS A 63 -14.84 -10.03 12.92
C LYS A 63 -16.04 -10.00 11.96
N TYR A 64 -15.83 -9.51 10.72
CA TYR A 64 -16.89 -9.33 9.73
C TYR A 64 -16.58 -10.02 8.40
N PRO A 65 -16.58 -11.37 8.34
CA PRO A 65 -16.20 -12.12 7.14
C PRO A 65 -17.14 -11.88 5.94
N ASP A 66 -18.41 -11.55 6.20
CA ASP A 66 -19.41 -11.26 5.15
C ASP A 66 -19.27 -9.84 4.56
N ILE A 67 -18.43 -9.00 5.17
CA ILE A 67 -18.15 -7.63 4.72
C ILE A 67 -16.74 -7.60 4.13
N GLN A 68 -16.66 -7.33 2.83
CA GLN A 68 -15.37 -7.11 2.18
C GLN A 68 -14.71 -5.85 2.73
N THR A 69 -13.67 -6.01 3.54
CA THR A 69 -12.96 -4.91 4.18
C THR A 69 -11.57 -4.75 3.56
N ILE A 70 -11.29 -3.54 3.04
CA ILE A 70 -9.99 -3.19 2.48
C ILE A 70 -9.34 -2.12 3.34
N GLY A 71 -8.31 -2.50 4.10
CA GLY A 71 -7.44 -1.55 4.79
C GLY A 71 -6.48 -0.89 3.82
N ILE A 72 -6.37 0.43 3.83
CA ILE A 72 -5.52 1.20 2.94
C ILE A 72 -4.58 2.05 3.80
N TYR A 73 -3.28 1.78 3.71
CA TYR A 73 -2.25 2.52 4.43
C TYR A 73 -1.38 3.33 3.45
N VAL A 74 -1.42 4.65 3.59
CA VAL A 74 -0.66 5.62 2.78
C VAL A 74 0.52 6.13 3.61
N ALA A 75 1.76 6.05 3.10
CA ALA A 75 2.93 6.59 3.81
C ALA A 75 3.90 7.36 2.91
N PRO A 76 4.65 8.35 3.46
CA PRO A 76 5.64 9.11 2.72
C PRO A 76 6.90 8.27 2.53
N LEU A 77 7.18 7.94 1.27
CA LEU A 77 8.46 7.43 0.74
C LEU A 77 9.24 6.45 1.63
N ARG A 78 8.57 5.61 2.43
CA ARG A 78 9.24 4.51 3.12
C ARG A 78 9.71 3.55 2.05
N GLU A 79 11.03 3.40 1.90
CA GLU A 79 11.65 2.38 1.01
C GLU A 79 11.09 0.97 1.28
N HIS A 80 10.55 0.75 2.48
CA HIS A 80 9.95 -0.50 2.92
C HIS A 80 8.54 -0.30 3.50
N LEU A 81 7.58 0.05 2.64
CA LEU A 81 6.15 -0.12 2.94
C LEU A 81 5.87 -1.59 3.29
N SER A 82 5.61 -1.87 4.57
CA SER A 82 5.35 -3.22 5.04
C SER A 82 4.45 -3.23 6.28
N VAL A 83 3.68 -4.31 6.42
CA VAL A 83 2.97 -4.65 7.66
C VAL A 83 3.99 -5.24 8.64
N PRO A 84 3.99 -4.86 9.93
CA PRO A 84 4.87 -5.43 10.94
C PRO A 84 4.82 -6.96 10.96
N SER A 85 5.99 -7.61 11.07
CA SER A 85 6.11 -9.07 11.00
C SER A 85 5.19 -9.79 11.98
N GLN A 86 5.15 -9.34 13.23
CA GLN A 86 4.28 -9.89 14.28
C GLN A 86 2.80 -9.90 13.90
N VAL A 87 2.31 -8.85 13.21
CA VAL A 87 0.93 -8.78 12.73
C VAL A 87 0.75 -9.73 11.54
N LYS A 88 1.71 -9.75 10.62
CA LYS A 88 1.69 -10.65 9.45
C LYS A 88 1.69 -12.13 9.85
N ASP A 89 2.48 -12.48 10.86
CA ASP A 89 2.62 -13.85 11.36
C ASP A 89 1.36 -14.30 12.11
N LYS A 90 0.66 -13.37 12.78
CA LYS A 90 -0.63 -13.60 13.44
C LYS A 90 -1.79 -13.75 12.45
N TYR A 91 -1.82 -12.94 11.39
CA TYR A 91 -2.93 -12.88 10.42
C TYR A 91 -2.50 -13.32 9.01
N GLN A 92 -2.04 -14.56 8.88
CA GLN A 92 -1.44 -15.07 7.64
C GLN A 92 -2.42 -15.15 6.45
N ASN A 93 -3.72 -15.27 6.74
CA ASN A 93 -4.76 -15.40 5.72
C ASN A 93 -5.19 -14.06 5.12
N ILE A 94 -4.74 -12.93 5.68
CA ILE A 94 -5.10 -11.60 5.19
C ILE A 94 -4.06 -11.15 4.16
N PRO A 95 -4.42 -11.05 2.86
CA PRO A 95 -3.47 -10.67 1.83
C PRO A 95 -3.06 -9.20 1.97
N VAL A 96 -1.76 -8.95 1.77
CA VAL A 96 -1.17 -7.60 1.77
C VAL A 96 -0.56 -7.34 0.41
N TYR A 97 -0.96 -6.26 -0.24
CA TYR A 97 -0.43 -5.85 -1.53
C TYR A 97 -0.01 -4.38 -1.54
N THR A 98 0.88 -4.03 -2.46
CA THR A 98 1.34 -2.65 -2.65
C THR A 98 0.89 -2.13 -4.01
N ILE A 99 0.26 -0.95 -4.05
CA ILE A 99 0.03 -0.23 -5.29
C ILE A 99 1.34 0.47 -5.67
N ASN A 100 2.07 -0.12 -6.62
CA ASN A 100 3.37 0.38 -7.04
C ASN A 100 3.23 1.59 -7.99
N SER A 101 4.08 2.61 -7.81
CA SER A 101 4.33 3.64 -8.83
C SER A 101 5.06 3.06 -10.05
N LEU A 102 5.21 3.84 -11.13
CA LEU A 102 5.97 3.41 -12.30
C LEU A 102 7.43 3.10 -11.93
N GLU A 103 8.02 3.96 -11.11
CA GLU A 103 9.39 3.86 -10.61
C GLU A 103 9.55 2.58 -9.79
N MET A 104 8.59 2.32 -8.89
CA MET A 104 8.58 1.11 -8.07
C MET A 104 8.49 -0.14 -8.93
N LYS A 105 7.58 -0.19 -9.93
CA LYS A 105 7.41 -1.33 -10.85
C LYS A 105 8.63 -1.63 -11.71
N THR A 106 9.53 -0.67 -11.88
CA THR A 106 10.68 -0.74 -12.78
C THR A 106 12.01 -0.65 -12.03
N THR A 107 12.00 -1.01 -10.74
CA THR A 107 13.22 -1.28 -9.96
C THR A 107 13.96 -2.51 -10.48
N ASP A 108 15.25 -2.56 -10.21
CA ASP A 108 16.13 -3.65 -10.66
C ASP A 108 15.68 -5.01 -10.10
N LYS A 109 15.19 -5.01 -8.86
CA LYS A 109 14.57 -6.18 -8.22
C LYS A 109 13.45 -6.76 -9.07
N TYR A 110 12.49 -5.94 -9.52
CA TYR A 110 11.39 -6.44 -10.33
C TYR A 110 11.81 -6.76 -11.76
N ILE A 111 12.72 -5.98 -12.37
CA ILE A 111 13.23 -6.27 -13.72
C ILE A 111 13.89 -7.66 -13.76
N LEU A 112 14.66 -8.03 -12.74
CA LEU A 112 15.24 -9.37 -12.60
C LEU A 112 14.17 -10.46 -12.54
N LEU A 113 13.06 -10.21 -11.83
CA LEU A 113 11.94 -11.15 -11.77
C LEU A 113 11.23 -11.27 -13.13
N TYR A 114 10.96 -10.15 -13.81
CA TYR A 114 10.34 -10.15 -15.14
C TYR A 114 11.20 -10.91 -16.16
N LYS A 115 12.53 -10.76 -16.09
CA LYS A 115 13.49 -11.50 -16.94
C LYS A 115 13.33 -13.01 -16.80
N LYS A 116 12.98 -13.51 -15.60
CA LYS A 116 12.69 -14.92 -15.33
C LYS A 116 11.27 -15.31 -15.77
N TRP A 117 10.27 -14.48 -15.48
CA TRP A 117 8.85 -14.83 -15.66
C TRP A 117 8.37 -14.74 -17.10
N ILE A 118 8.74 -13.69 -17.85
CA ILE A 118 8.26 -13.47 -19.22
C ILE A 118 8.55 -14.67 -20.14
N PRO A 119 9.77 -15.28 -20.14
CA PRO A 119 10.04 -16.46 -20.95
C PRO A 119 9.17 -17.67 -20.59
N LEU A 120 8.83 -17.84 -19.31
CA LEU A 120 7.97 -18.95 -18.86
C LEU A 120 6.53 -18.75 -19.33
N ILE A 121 6.01 -17.51 -19.24
CA ILE A 121 4.68 -17.15 -19.75
C ILE A 121 4.61 -17.38 -21.27
N LEU A 122 5.63 -16.95 -22.02
CA LEU A 122 5.70 -17.16 -23.47
C LEU A 122 5.70 -18.64 -23.87
N LYS A 123 6.32 -19.50 -23.06
CA LYS A 123 6.36 -20.97 -23.29
C LYS A 123 5.12 -21.71 -22.79
N ASN A 124 4.23 -21.06 -22.05
CA ASN A 124 3.05 -21.70 -21.47
C ASN A 124 1.99 -22.00 -22.55
N THR A 125 2.05 -23.20 -23.12
CA THR A 125 1.14 -23.61 -24.20
C THR A 125 -0.31 -23.72 -23.75
N LYS A 126 -0.57 -24.08 -22.48
CA LYS A 126 -1.93 -24.17 -21.93
C LYS A 126 -2.59 -22.78 -21.92
N LEU A 127 -1.88 -21.78 -21.41
CA LEU A 127 -2.33 -20.39 -21.39
C LEU A 127 -2.71 -19.91 -22.78
N TRP A 128 -1.80 -20.03 -23.75
CA TRP A 128 -2.04 -19.51 -25.09
C TRP A 128 -3.11 -20.29 -25.87
N LYS A 129 -3.23 -21.60 -25.64
CA LYS A 129 -4.34 -22.39 -26.18
C LYS A 129 -5.68 -21.90 -25.65
N GLN A 130 -5.78 -21.60 -24.36
CA GLN A 130 -7.00 -21.05 -23.77
C GLN A 130 -7.30 -19.66 -24.30
N ALA A 131 -6.28 -18.78 -24.37
CA ALA A 131 -6.42 -17.44 -24.96
C ALA A 131 -6.98 -17.49 -26.40
N SER A 132 -6.50 -18.43 -27.23
CA SER A 132 -7.03 -18.63 -28.59
C SER A 132 -8.47 -19.15 -28.65
N LYS A 133 -9.02 -19.72 -27.57
CA LYS A 133 -10.43 -20.14 -27.52
C LYS A 133 -11.36 -18.98 -27.19
N VAL A 134 -10.91 -18.05 -26.34
CA VAL A 134 -11.74 -16.96 -25.80
C VAL A 134 -11.54 -15.62 -26.53
N SER A 135 -10.51 -15.50 -27.37
CA SER A 135 -10.18 -14.28 -28.11
C SER A 135 -9.75 -14.58 -29.54
N PHE A 136 -9.86 -13.57 -30.41
CA PHE A 136 -9.38 -13.62 -31.79
C PHE A 136 -7.87 -13.86 -31.86
N LYS A 137 -7.45 -14.61 -32.89
CA LYS A 137 -6.04 -14.98 -33.12
C LYS A 137 -5.11 -13.77 -33.18
N ASP A 138 -5.51 -12.71 -33.86
CA ASP A 138 -4.69 -11.49 -34.01
C ASP A 138 -4.43 -10.81 -32.66
N LYS A 139 -5.44 -10.80 -31.76
CA LYS A 139 -5.28 -10.28 -30.39
C LYS A 139 -4.33 -11.12 -29.56
N VAL A 140 -4.41 -12.45 -29.69
CA VAL A 140 -3.49 -13.35 -28.99
C VAL A 140 -2.05 -13.12 -29.45
N GLU A 141 -1.81 -13.01 -30.75
CA GLU A 141 -0.47 -12.75 -31.29
C GLU A 141 0.04 -11.34 -30.96
N GLU A 142 -0.83 -10.32 -30.94
CA GLU A 142 -0.51 -8.98 -30.45
C GLU A 142 0.06 -9.03 -29.02
N HIS A 143 -0.61 -9.72 -28.10
CA HIS A 143 -0.18 -9.80 -26.70
C HIS A 143 1.04 -10.71 -26.48
N LYS A 144 1.23 -11.75 -27.30
CA LYS A 144 2.52 -12.47 -27.35
C LYS A 144 3.65 -11.54 -27.80
N GLN A 145 3.41 -10.70 -28.80
CA GLN A 145 4.40 -9.75 -29.28
C GLN A 145 4.72 -8.70 -28.22
N LYS A 146 3.74 -8.20 -27.45
CA LYS A 146 3.99 -7.32 -26.30
C LYS A 146 4.94 -7.94 -25.27
N LEU A 147 4.77 -9.22 -24.96
CA LEU A 147 5.69 -9.92 -24.06
C LEU A 147 7.10 -10.11 -24.65
N LYS A 148 7.22 -10.36 -25.96
CA LYS A 148 8.52 -10.37 -26.65
C LYS A 148 9.19 -9.00 -26.58
N THR A 149 8.47 -7.92 -26.86
CA THR A 149 8.96 -6.55 -26.69
C THR A 149 9.42 -6.30 -25.25
N ALA A 150 8.66 -6.71 -24.24
CA ALA A 150 9.07 -6.56 -22.85
C ALA A 150 10.40 -7.28 -22.56
N LYS A 151 10.60 -8.49 -23.09
CA LYS A 151 11.87 -9.24 -22.99
C LYS A 151 13.04 -8.50 -23.65
N ASP A 152 12.82 -7.94 -24.83
CA ASP A 152 13.85 -7.22 -25.58
C ASP A 152 14.22 -5.89 -24.89
N VAL A 153 13.22 -5.19 -24.35
CA VAL A 153 13.41 -3.96 -23.55
C VAL A 153 14.23 -4.24 -22.28
N ILE A 154 14.00 -5.36 -21.60
CA ILE A 154 14.82 -5.77 -20.44
C ILE A 154 16.29 -5.96 -20.86
N SER A 155 16.52 -6.63 -21.99
CA SER A 155 17.88 -6.86 -22.51
C SER A 155 18.56 -5.53 -22.88
N ARG A 156 17.82 -4.58 -23.45
CA ARG A 156 18.30 -3.22 -23.73
C ARG A 156 18.62 -2.45 -22.44
N LEU A 157 17.78 -2.56 -21.40
CA LEU A 157 18.04 -1.93 -20.10
C LEU A 157 19.33 -2.48 -19.46
N ASP A 158 19.55 -3.79 -19.52
CA ASP A 158 20.79 -4.42 -19.04
C ASP A 158 22.01 -3.89 -19.81
N TYR A 159 21.89 -3.76 -21.14
CA TYR A 159 22.95 -3.20 -21.99
C TYR A 159 23.30 -1.76 -21.64
N ILE A 160 22.30 -0.87 -21.50
CA ILE A 160 22.54 0.54 -21.17
C ILE A 160 23.26 0.68 -19.82
N LYS A 161 22.90 -0.14 -18.83
CA LYS A 161 23.51 -0.11 -17.50
C LYS A 161 24.95 -0.63 -17.46
N THR A 162 25.28 -1.59 -18.32
CA THR A 162 26.58 -2.27 -18.31
C THR A 162 27.59 -1.63 -19.23
N ILE A 163 27.15 -1.20 -20.42
CA ILE A 163 28.03 -0.71 -21.48
C ILE A 163 27.83 0.80 -21.74
N GLY A 164 26.61 1.29 -21.57
CA GLY A 164 26.24 2.66 -21.95
C GLY A 164 25.98 2.81 -23.46
N LEU A 165 25.13 3.77 -23.83
CA LEU A 165 24.81 4.10 -25.23
C LEU A 165 25.36 5.47 -25.66
N GLY A 166 26.14 6.12 -24.81
CA GLY A 166 26.64 7.48 -25.05
C GLY A 166 26.87 8.23 -23.75
N ASN A 167 26.62 9.54 -23.78
CA ASN A 167 26.75 10.38 -22.59
C ASN A 167 25.67 10.08 -21.52
N GLU A 168 25.91 10.55 -20.30
CA GLU A 168 25.03 10.24 -19.16
C GLU A 168 23.58 10.72 -19.35
N GLU A 169 23.39 11.89 -19.97
CA GLU A 169 22.07 12.46 -20.19
C GLU A 169 21.24 11.60 -21.16
N TYR A 170 21.87 11.16 -22.26
CA TYR A 170 21.24 10.24 -23.20
C TYR A 170 20.91 8.91 -22.54
N ASN A 171 21.83 8.33 -21.75
CA ASN A 171 21.57 7.09 -21.01
C ASN A 171 20.38 7.22 -20.05
N LYS A 172 20.27 8.34 -19.30
CA LYS A 172 19.14 8.60 -18.41
C LYS A 172 17.80 8.70 -19.17
N SER A 173 17.80 9.40 -20.30
CA SER A 173 16.63 9.52 -21.17
C SER A 173 16.18 8.14 -21.70
N GLU A 174 17.13 7.36 -22.20
CA GLU A 174 16.88 6.02 -22.74
C GLU A 174 16.38 5.04 -21.68
N ILE A 175 16.94 5.07 -20.47
CA ILE A 175 16.44 4.26 -19.35
C ILE A 175 14.99 4.63 -19.04
N THR A 176 14.67 5.93 -18.98
CA THR A 176 13.31 6.41 -18.69
C THR A 176 12.32 5.95 -19.76
N ARG A 177 12.70 6.06 -21.04
CA ARG A 177 11.90 5.58 -22.18
C ARG A 177 11.67 4.07 -22.10
N ALA A 178 12.73 3.29 -21.87
CA ALA A 178 12.66 1.84 -21.77
C ALA A 178 11.81 1.37 -20.58
N LYS A 179 11.89 2.04 -19.42
CA LYS A 179 11.02 1.76 -18.27
C LYS A 179 9.53 1.95 -18.58
N ARG A 180 9.18 3.03 -19.28
CA ARG A 180 7.80 3.27 -19.74
C ARG A 180 7.33 2.22 -20.73
N GLU A 181 8.18 1.87 -21.70
CA GLU A 181 7.88 0.84 -22.70
C GLU A 181 7.63 -0.53 -22.05
N LEU A 182 8.50 -0.93 -21.11
CA LEU A 182 8.35 -2.15 -20.33
C LEU A 182 7.04 -2.18 -19.54
N ASN A 183 6.74 -1.11 -18.80
CA ASN A 183 5.49 -1.00 -18.04
C ASN A 183 4.27 -1.14 -18.96
N ASN A 184 4.23 -0.42 -20.07
CA ASN A 184 3.11 -0.45 -21.01
C ASN A 184 2.91 -1.84 -21.64
N ALA A 185 3.99 -2.52 -22.00
CA ALA A 185 3.92 -3.87 -22.56
C ALA A 185 3.35 -4.88 -21.56
N LEU A 186 3.84 -4.86 -20.31
CA LEU A 186 3.36 -5.75 -19.25
C LEU A 186 1.92 -5.43 -18.83
N GLU A 187 1.60 -4.15 -18.65
CA GLU A 187 0.27 -3.71 -18.26
C GLU A 187 -0.78 -4.06 -19.33
N SER A 188 -0.43 -3.90 -20.62
CA SER A 188 -1.29 -4.27 -21.74
C SER A 188 -1.52 -5.78 -21.82
N PHE A 189 -0.48 -6.60 -21.61
CA PHE A 189 -0.63 -8.04 -21.54
C PHE A 189 -1.53 -8.47 -20.38
N LEU A 190 -1.31 -7.93 -19.18
CA LEU A 190 -2.09 -8.30 -18.00
C LEU A 190 -3.55 -7.83 -18.11
N GLU A 191 -3.80 -6.69 -18.74
CA GLU A 191 -5.17 -6.25 -19.03
C GLU A 191 -5.89 -7.23 -19.95
N PHE A 192 -5.22 -7.75 -20.99
CA PHE A 192 -5.76 -8.81 -21.82
C PHE A 192 -5.99 -10.10 -21.04
N TYR A 193 -5.01 -10.50 -20.23
CA TYR A 193 -5.07 -11.70 -19.41
C TYR A 193 -6.32 -11.72 -18.52
N ILE A 194 -6.55 -10.61 -17.80
CA ILE A 194 -7.72 -10.43 -16.93
C ILE A 194 -9.02 -10.36 -17.73
N LYS A 195 -9.05 -9.61 -18.85
CA LYS A 195 -10.26 -9.46 -19.66
C LYS A 195 -10.72 -10.75 -20.32
N CYS A 196 -9.79 -11.63 -20.62
CA CYS A 196 -10.06 -12.96 -21.16
C CYS A 196 -10.27 -14.02 -20.06
N GLU A 197 -10.26 -13.63 -18.78
CA GLU A 197 -10.47 -14.50 -17.63
C GLU A 197 -9.55 -15.73 -17.61
N LEU A 198 -8.32 -15.55 -18.08
CA LEU A 198 -7.37 -16.65 -18.25
C LEU A 198 -6.88 -17.23 -16.92
N GLU A 199 -7.15 -16.55 -15.80
CA GLU A 199 -6.88 -17.04 -14.45
C GLU A 199 -7.82 -18.15 -13.98
N LYS A 200 -9.05 -18.25 -14.51
CA LYS A 200 -10.09 -19.13 -13.97
C LYS A 200 -9.75 -20.62 -14.06
N ASP A 201 -9.01 -21.01 -15.08
CA ASP A 201 -8.68 -22.42 -15.33
C ASP A 201 -7.28 -22.81 -14.83
N ASN A 202 -6.34 -21.85 -14.74
CA ASN A 202 -4.99 -22.07 -14.21
C ASN A 202 -4.21 -20.74 -14.08
N LEU A 203 -4.30 -20.07 -12.93
CA LEU A 203 -3.45 -18.90 -12.66
C LEU A 203 -2.00 -19.38 -12.47
N SER A 204 -1.14 -19.17 -13.47
CA SER A 204 0.28 -19.47 -13.32
C SER A 204 0.90 -18.57 -12.26
N ASN A 205 1.88 -19.09 -11.52
CA ASN A 205 2.56 -18.33 -10.47
C ASN A 205 3.15 -17.02 -11.01
N GLU A 206 3.69 -17.04 -12.23
CA GLU A 206 4.27 -15.88 -12.89
C GLU A 206 3.22 -14.78 -13.18
N CYS A 207 2.07 -15.17 -13.73
CA CYS A 207 0.98 -14.23 -13.98
C CYS A 207 0.38 -13.69 -12.68
N SER A 208 0.27 -14.53 -11.65
CA SER A 208 -0.17 -14.11 -10.30
C SER A 208 0.74 -13.03 -9.74
N GLU A 209 2.05 -13.25 -9.75
CA GLU A 209 3.02 -12.27 -9.25
C GLU A 209 3.01 -10.96 -10.06
N LEU A 210 2.87 -11.05 -11.40
CA LEU A 210 2.71 -9.86 -12.24
C LEU A 210 1.42 -9.08 -11.89
N ILE A 211 0.30 -9.77 -11.66
CA ILE A 211 -0.95 -9.11 -11.25
C ILE A 211 -0.79 -8.44 -9.88
N LYS A 212 -0.10 -9.07 -8.91
CA LYS A 212 0.19 -8.46 -7.60
C LYS A 212 0.92 -7.12 -7.74
N ILE A 213 1.82 -7.01 -8.72
CA ILE A 213 2.63 -5.81 -8.96
C ILE A 213 1.83 -4.72 -9.71
N PHE A 214 1.07 -5.10 -10.73
CA PHE A 214 0.44 -4.15 -11.65
C PHE A 214 -1.02 -3.81 -11.30
N PHE A 215 -1.78 -4.79 -10.80
CA PHE A 215 -3.22 -4.70 -10.55
C PHE A 215 -3.64 -5.34 -9.21
N PRO A 216 -3.06 -4.92 -8.07
CA PRO A 216 -3.37 -5.52 -6.76
C PRO A 216 -4.86 -5.42 -6.37
N LEU A 217 -5.55 -4.35 -6.79
CA LEU A 217 -7.00 -4.20 -6.58
C LEU A 217 -7.83 -5.29 -7.27
N TYR A 218 -7.34 -5.87 -8.36
CA TYR A 218 -7.99 -7.01 -9.00
C TYR A 218 -7.98 -8.25 -8.09
N LEU A 219 -6.92 -8.44 -7.30
CA LEU A 219 -6.82 -9.57 -6.38
C LEU A 219 -7.71 -9.38 -5.15
N LEU A 220 -7.97 -8.14 -4.74
CA LEU A 220 -8.88 -7.79 -3.65
C LEU A 220 -10.30 -7.50 -4.15
N ARG A 221 -10.69 -8.00 -5.33
CA ARG A 221 -12.04 -7.75 -5.87
C ARG A 221 -13.12 -8.56 -5.13
N ASP A 222 -12.79 -9.77 -4.67
CA ASP A 222 -13.72 -10.72 -4.05
C ASP A 222 -13.26 -11.15 -2.63
N GLN A 223 -12.24 -10.50 -2.06
CA GLN A 223 -11.72 -10.80 -0.72
C GLN A 223 -11.31 -9.53 0.02
N SER A 224 -11.30 -9.61 1.34
CA SER A 224 -10.75 -8.60 2.24
C SER A 224 -9.22 -8.60 2.19
N GLY A 225 -8.59 -7.50 2.61
CA GLY A 225 -7.13 -7.41 2.62
C GLY A 225 -6.58 -6.03 2.94
N ILE A 226 -5.27 -5.87 2.76
CA ILE A 226 -4.54 -4.63 3.03
C ILE A 226 -3.85 -4.15 1.76
N LEU A 227 -4.00 -2.86 1.46
CA LEU A 227 -3.31 -2.14 0.40
C LEU A 227 -2.36 -1.13 1.01
N LEU A 228 -1.12 -1.18 0.58
CA LEU A 228 -0.07 -0.22 0.91
C LEU A 228 0.20 0.66 -0.31
N LEU A 229 0.42 1.95 -0.10
CA LEU A 229 0.81 2.86 -1.17
C LEU A 229 1.60 4.05 -0.65
N THR A 230 2.37 4.66 -1.55
CA THR A 230 3.05 5.94 -1.28
C THR A 230 2.10 7.12 -1.50
N TYR A 231 2.44 8.30 -0.95
CA TYR A 231 1.71 9.54 -1.25
C TYR A 231 1.65 9.83 -2.75
N ASP A 232 2.79 9.77 -3.46
CA ASP A 232 2.81 9.97 -4.93
C ASP A 232 1.81 9.06 -5.65
N LYS A 233 1.63 7.82 -5.18
CA LYS A 233 0.68 6.91 -5.79
C LYS A 233 -0.76 7.27 -5.43
N PHE A 234 -1.02 7.75 -4.22
CA PHE A 234 -2.33 8.23 -3.78
C PHE A 234 -2.85 9.38 -4.64
N GLU A 235 -1.96 10.28 -5.06
CA GLU A 235 -2.31 11.45 -5.90
C GLU A 235 -2.61 11.11 -7.35
N THR A 236 -2.19 9.95 -7.81
CA THR A 236 -2.35 9.54 -9.21
C THR A 236 -3.56 8.62 -9.40
N LYS A 237 -4.03 8.53 -10.65
CA LYS A 237 -5.09 7.57 -10.97
C LYS A 237 -4.61 6.14 -10.71
N ILE A 238 -5.45 5.37 -10.05
CA ILE A 238 -5.25 3.94 -9.80
C ILE A 238 -6.05 3.12 -10.82
N PRO A 239 -5.44 2.12 -11.46
CA PRO A 239 -6.17 1.19 -12.30
C PRO A 239 -6.94 0.19 -11.45
N TYR A 240 -8.19 -0.06 -11.81
CA TYR A 240 -9.01 -1.14 -11.24
C TYR A 240 -9.92 -1.75 -12.31
N PHE A 241 -10.49 -2.90 -12.02
CA PHE A 241 -11.37 -3.62 -12.94
C PHE A 241 -12.77 -3.75 -12.35
N ILE A 242 -13.78 -3.54 -13.20
CA ILE A 242 -15.19 -3.80 -12.88
C ILE A 242 -15.73 -4.83 -13.87
N HIS A 243 -16.50 -5.80 -13.36
CA HIS A 243 -17.22 -6.74 -14.21
C HIS A 243 -18.62 -6.20 -14.48
N ASN A 244 -18.97 -5.98 -15.75
CA ASN A 244 -20.28 -5.43 -16.11
C ASN A 244 -21.34 -6.51 -16.41
N GLY A 245 -21.12 -7.73 -15.93
CA GLY A 245 -21.95 -8.91 -16.20
C GLY A 245 -21.57 -9.67 -17.48
N LYS A 246 -20.81 -9.06 -18.39
CA LYS A 246 -20.35 -9.72 -19.63
C LYS A 246 -18.83 -9.80 -19.74
N LYS A 247 -18.12 -8.76 -19.31
CA LYS A 247 -16.66 -8.66 -19.42
C LYS A 247 -16.08 -7.76 -18.35
N TRP A 248 -14.80 -7.95 -18.09
CA TRP A 248 -14.01 -7.00 -17.31
C TRP A 248 -13.72 -5.73 -18.10
N VAL A 249 -13.87 -4.59 -17.43
CA VAL A 249 -13.53 -3.27 -17.96
C VAL A 249 -12.56 -2.61 -17.00
N LYS A 250 -11.40 -2.20 -17.54
CA LYS A 250 -10.43 -1.41 -16.80
C LYS A 250 -10.92 0.03 -16.67
N ARG A 251 -10.85 0.56 -15.46
CA ARG A 251 -11.13 1.96 -15.11
C ARG A 251 -9.90 2.56 -14.44
N ASN A 252 -9.81 3.88 -14.47
CA ASN A 252 -8.75 4.64 -13.81
C ASN A 252 -9.40 5.81 -13.08
N GLU A 253 -9.23 5.89 -11.77
CA GLU A 253 -9.81 6.95 -10.94
C GLU A 253 -8.85 7.30 -9.79
N HIS A 254 -9.00 8.46 -9.17
CA HIS A 254 -8.30 8.75 -7.91
C HIS A 254 -8.80 7.84 -6.78
N LEU A 255 -7.92 7.52 -5.82
CA LEU A 255 -8.23 6.51 -4.79
C LEU A 255 -9.39 6.93 -3.89
N ASP A 256 -9.47 8.19 -3.51
CA ASP A 256 -10.56 8.76 -2.72
C ASP A 256 -11.93 8.55 -3.38
N LYS A 257 -12.03 8.84 -4.68
CA LYS A 257 -13.24 8.63 -5.48
C LYS A 257 -13.55 7.15 -5.67
N TYR A 258 -12.53 6.31 -5.87
CA TYR A 258 -12.72 4.86 -5.94
C TYR A 258 -13.32 4.33 -4.63
N VAL A 259 -12.75 4.71 -3.50
CA VAL A 259 -13.21 4.35 -2.16
C VAL A 259 -14.66 4.79 -1.97
N ASP A 260 -14.98 6.05 -2.26
CA ASP A 260 -16.33 6.58 -2.09
C ASP A 260 -17.37 5.89 -2.98
N GLN A 261 -17.04 5.61 -4.25
CA GLN A 261 -17.93 4.93 -5.19
C GLN A 261 -18.17 3.45 -4.86
N ASN A 262 -17.22 2.81 -4.17
CA ASN A 262 -17.27 1.37 -3.89
C ASN A 262 -17.63 1.05 -2.43
N THR A 263 -17.81 2.06 -1.58
CA THR A 263 -18.26 1.85 -0.19
C THR A 263 -19.77 1.61 -0.17
N ASN A 264 -20.18 0.49 0.43
CA ASN A 264 -21.58 0.15 0.63
C ASN A 264 -21.73 -0.80 1.83
N ASN A 265 -22.85 -1.50 1.96
CA ASN A 265 -23.09 -2.40 3.09
C ASN A 265 -22.24 -3.68 3.05
N SER A 266 -21.86 -4.16 1.86
CA SER A 266 -21.07 -5.39 1.67
C SER A 266 -19.58 -5.11 1.45
N ARG A 267 -19.19 -3.84 1.28
CA ARG A 267 -17.80 -3.44 1.03
C ARG A 267 -17.44 -2.16 1.77
N LYS A 268 -16.39 -2.24 2.59
CA LYS A 268 -15.88 -1.17 3.45
C LYS A 268 -14.41 -0.90 3.18
N PHE A 269 -13.99 0.33 3.46
CA PHE A 269 -12.62 0.77 3.34
C PHE A 269 -12.16 1.40 4.65
N ILE A 270 -10.91 1.13 5.01
CA ILE A 270 -10.23 1.74 6.16
C ILE A 270 -9.01 2.48 5.63
N LEU A 271 -9.20 3.74 5.25
CA LEU A 271 -8.11 4.58 4.76
C LEU A 271 -7.36 5.24 5.93
N ALA A 272 -6.04 5.15 5.94
CA ALA A 272 -5.15 5.67 6.97
C ALA A 272 -3.88 6.30 6.36
N PHE A 273 -3.49 7.48 6.85
CA PHE A 273 -2.33 8.26 6.39
C PHE A 273 -1.24 8.38 7.46
N ASP A 274 0.00 8.05 7.12
CA ASP A 274 1.16 8.25 8.00
C ASP A 274 1.48 9.75 8.10
N GLU A 275 1.52 10.26 9.33
CA GLU A 275 1.36 11.68 9.70
C GLU A 275 2.54 12.60 9.39
N GLN A 276 3.57 12.16 8.67
CA GLN A 276 4.73 13.04 8.44
C GLN A 276 4.49 14.16 7.42
N GLU A 277 3.29 14.28 6.82
CA GLU A 277 2.95 15.37 5.91
C GLU A 277 1.53 15.93 6.17
N ASP A 278 1.45 16.98 7.01
CA ASP A 278 0.21 17.68 7.37
C ASP A 278 -0.58 18.24 6.17
N GLY A 279 0.09 18.49 5.03
CA GLY A 279 -0.52 19.09 3.84
C GLY A 279 -1.58 18.22 3.15
N TYR A 280 -1.37 16.90 3.09
CA TYR A 280 -2.24 15.99 2.32
C TYR A 280 -3.52 15.60 3.05
N GLN A 281 -3.52 15.67 4.37
CA GLN A 281 -4.68 15.36 5.19
C GLN A 281 -5.83 16.35 4.97
N ILE A 282 -5.58 17.52 4.38
CA ILE A 282 -6.58 18.57 4.14
C ILE A 282 -7.54 18.18 2.99
N MET A 283 -7.12 17.35 2.03
CA MET A 283 -7.83 17.15 0.76
C MET A 283 -9.07 16.24 0.80
N LEU A 284 -9.29 15.44 1.85
CA LEU A 284 -10.45 14.54 1.90
C LEU A 284 -11.75 15.28 2.29
N LYS A 285 -12.89 14.88 1.68
CA LYS A 285 -14.19 15.55 1.89
C LYS A 285 -15.00 15.04 3.09
N LYS A 286 -14.84 13.77 3.47
CA LYS A 286 -15.51 13.16 4.63
C LYS A 286 -14.46 12.46 5.49
N LYS A 287 -14.31 12.88 6.74
CA LYS A 287 -13.26 12.37 7.65
C LYS A 287 -13.86 12.05 9.00
N ILE A 288 -13.38 10.98 9.62
CA ILE A 288 -13.53 10.74 11.06
C ILE A 288 -12.14 10.90 11.68
N ASP A 289 -12.00 11.90 12.55
CA ASP A 289 -10.78 12.17 13.30
C ASP A 289 -10.65 11.19 14.48
N ILE A 290 -9.50 10.50 14.60
CA ILE A 290 -9.24 9.53 15.69
C ILE A 290 -8.70 10.18 16.97
N ILE A 291 -9.51 10.92 17.72
CA ILE A 291 -8.96 11.73 18.84
C ILE A 291 -8.22 10.84 19.87
N SER A 292 -6.91 11.07 20.03
CA SER A 292 -6.09 10.45 21.08
C SER A 292 -6.73 10.78 22.44
N PRO A 293 -6.77 9.84 23.41
CA PRO A 293 -7.09 10.18 24.79
C PRO A 293 -6.26 11.39 25.24
N GLU A 294 -6.87 12.33 25.97
CA GLU A 294 -6.29 13.62 26.33
C GLU A 294 -4.90 13.46 27.00
N ASP A 295 -4.80 12.57 27.98
CA ASP A 295 -3.54 12.24 28.67
C ASP A 295 -2.44 11.76 27.71
N MET A 296 -2.79 11.00 26.67
CA MET A 296 -1.83 10.53 25.67
C MET A 296 -1.44 11.67 24.72
N ALA A 297 -2.39 12.51 24.33
CA ALA A 297 -2.12 13.66 23.45
C ALA A 297 -1.15 14.64 24.11
N ILE A 298 -1.35 14.93 25.40
CA ILE A 298 -0.47 15.77 26.22
C ILE A 298 0.93 15.15 26.32
N ASN A 299 1.03 13.86 26.66
CA ASN A 299 2.32 13.17 26.75
C ASN A 299 3.07 13.11 25.40
N ASN A 300 2.34 12.98 24.29
CA ASN A 300 2.92 12.99 22.95
C ASN A 300 3.44 14.37 22.56
N ALA A 301 2.68 15.43 22.86
CA ALA A 301 3.12 16.80 22.67
C ALA A 301 4.38 17.10 23.50
N LEU A 302 4.37 16.72 24.78
CA LEU A 302 5.52 16.88 25.68
C LEU A 302 6.74 16.06 25.22
N SER A 303 6.55 14.83 24.74
CA SER A 303 7.64 14.00 24.22
C SER A 303 8.22 14.54 22.91
N SER A 304 7.39 15.11 22.03
CA SER A 304 7.84 15.75 20.78
C SER A 304 8.61 17.03 21.09
N ILE A 305 8.10 17.87 21.99
CA ILE A 305 8.80 19.05 22.51
C ILE A 305 10.13 18.64 23.14
N TYR A 306 10.13 17.64 24.01
CA TYR A 306 11.36 17.17 24.66
C TYR A 306 12.38 16.62 23.65
N ARG A 307 11.94 15.95 22.59
CA ARG A 307 12.83 15.42 21.54
C ARG A 307 13.46 16.54 20.71
N GLU A 308 12.67 17.51 20.28
CA GLU A 308 13.14 18.62 19.44
C GLU A 308 14.01 19.60 20.22
N PHE A 309 13.66 19.86 21.47
CA PHE A 309 14.37 20.78 22.33
C PHE A 309 15.34 20.08 23.28
N ARG A 310 15.62 18.78 23.10
CA ARG A 310 16.41 17.96 24.04
C ARG A 310 17.75 18.60 24.37
N LEU A 311 18.44 19.14 23.36
CA LEU A 311 19.73 19.83 23.50
C LEU A 311 19.61 21.16 24.25
N ILE A 312 18.50 21.87 24.08
CA ILE A 312 18.19 23.13 24.78
C ILE A 312 17.82 22.84 26.24
N PHE A 313 17.08 21.75 26.49
CA PHE A 313 16.74 21.29 27.84
C PHE A 313 17.95 20.75 28.61
N PHE A 314 18.89 20.08 27.94
CA PHE A 314 20.11 19.57 28.55
C PHE A 314 21.07 20.69 28.96
N ASN A 315 21.25 21.71 28.11
CA ASN A 315 22.21 22.79 28.34
C ASN A 315 21.68 23.95 29.21
N ARG A 316 20.37 24.02 29.48
CA ARG A 316 19.75 25.06 30.33
C ARG A 316 18.80 24.49 31.39
N ASN A 317 19.11 23.31 31.93
CA ASN A 317 18.24 22.59 32.86
C ASN A 317 17.79 23.45 34.05
N ASN A 318 18.68 24.28 34.62
CA ASN A 318 18.34 25.18 35.73
C ASN A 318 17.37 26.30 35.30
N SER A 319 17.64 27.00 34.19
CA SER A 319 16.78 28.08 33.70
C SER A 319 15.40 27.57 33.22
N ASN A 320 15.34 26.35 32.70
CA ASN A 320 14.08 25.74 32.27
C ASN A 320 13.24 25.28 33.48
N ARG A 321 13.86 24.81 34.56
CA ARG A 321 13.17 24.54 35.83
C ARG A 321 12.61 25.80 36.47
N GLU A 322 13.33 26.92 36.39
CA GLU A 322 12.84 28.22 36.86
C GLU A 322 11.63 28.73 36.05
N LEU A 323 11.66 28.58 34.72
CA LEU A 323 10.54 28.95 33.86
C LEU A 323 9.30 28.10 34.13
N LEU A 324 9.46 26.79 34.32
CA LEU A 324 8.34 25.89 34.64
C LEU A 324 7.74 26.20 36.01
N ASN A 325 8.58 26.45 37.03
CA ASN A 325 8.13 26.88 38.35
C ASN A 325 7.44 28.27 38.33
N PHE A 326 7.76 29.11 37.36
CA PHE A 326 7.08 30.39 37.15
C PHE A 326 5.70 30.22 36.50
N LEU A 327 5.55 29.26 35.58
CA LEU A 327 4.26 28.96 34.92
C LEU A 327 3.28 28.18 35.82
N ASP A 328 3.78 27.47 36.83
CA ASP A 328 2.98 26.78 37.86
C ASP A 328 2.48 27.73 38.98
N ARG A 329 2.81 29.02 38.90
CA ARG A 329 2.23 30.10 39.72
C ARG A 329 1.22 30.89 38.91
#